data_AF-A0A2H5VFS2-F1
#
_entry.id   AF-A0A2H5VFS2-F1
#
_cell.length_a   1.000
_cell.length_b   1.000
_cell.length_c   1.000
_cell.angle_alpha   90.00
_cell.angle_beta   90.00
_cell.angle_gamma   90.00
#
_symmetry.space_group_name_H-M   'P 1'
#
loop_
_entity.id
_entity.type
_entity.pdbx_description
1 polymer ?
#
loop_
_entity_poly.entity_id
_entity_poly.type
_entity_poly.pdbx_seq_one_letter_code
_entity_poly.pdbx_strand_id
1 'polypeptide(L)' 'METEEIDKDSHLAIPGSLNAVSFISQYAGEETIIGRGAGGKETASSIIRDLIEIKMYFTER' A
#
# COMPACT_ATOMS: atom_id res chain seq x y z
N MET A 1 -17.87 -4.11 1.72
CA MET A 1 -16.86 -4.71 2.61
C MET A 1 -17.53 -5.89 3.26
N GLU A 2 -16.98 -7.06 3.03
CA GLU A 2 -17.44 -8.31 3.64
C GLU A 2 -16.25 -8.89 4.40
N THR A 3 -16.54 -9.67 5.43
CA THR A 3 -15.51 -10.36 6.21
C THR A 3 -15.16 -11.67 5.53
N GLU A 4 -13.88 -11.96 5.43
CA GLU A 4 -13.36 -13.21 4.86
C GLU A 4 -12.47 -13.91 5.90
N GLU A 5 -12.59 -15.24 5.97
CA GLU A 5 -11.69 -16.05 6.78
C GLU A 5 -10.38 -16.25 6.01
N ILE A 6 -9.25 -15.98 6.67
CA ILE A 6 -7.92 -16.12 6.07
C ILE A 6 -7.09 -17.11 6.88
N ASP A 7 -6.16 -17.79 6.20
CA ASP A 7 -5.15 -18.60 6.88
C ASP A 7 -4.32 -17.71 7.82
N LYS A 8 -4.02 -18.22 9.02
CA LYS A 8 -3.18 -17.53 10.00
C LYS A 8 -1.77 -17.22 9.46
N ASP A 9 -1.30 -18.02 8.52
CA ASP A 9 0.03 -17.90 7.91
C ASP A 9 -0.01 -17.03 6.64
N SER A 10 -1.19 -16.48 6.29
CA SER A 10 -1.37 -15.52 5.19
C SER A 10 -0.63 -14.21 5.45
N HIS A 11 -0.06 -13.62 4.40
CA HIS A 11 0.52 -12.27 4.46
C HIS A 11 -0.52 -11.15 4.74
N LEU A 12 -1.82 -11.46 4.68
CA LEU A 12 -2.90 -10.55 5.08
C LEU A 12 -3.24 -10.64 6.58
N ALA A 13 -2.78 -11.69 7.28
CA ALA A 13 -3.02 -11.89 8.71
C ALA A 13 -2.05 -11.05 9.57
N ILE A 14 -2.01 -9.74 9.32
CA ILE A 14 -1.05 -8.81 9.94
C ILE A 14 -1.61 -8.16 11.22
N PRO A 15 -0.78 -7.98 12.27
CA PRO A 15 -1.22 -7.39 13.53
C PRO A 15 -1.21 -5.85 13.50
N GLY A 16 -1.95 -5.23 14.42
CA GLY A 16 -1.85 -3.81 14.71
C GLY A 16 -2.46 -2.91 13.64
N SER A 17 -1.81 -1.76 13.37
CA SER A 17 -2.26 -0.72 12.42
C SER A 17 -1.57 -0.81 11.06
N LEU A 18 -1.00 -1.97 10.74
CA LEU A 18 -0.47 -2.24 9.42
C LEU A 18 -1.63 -2.52 8.46
N ASN A 19 -1.41 -2.19 7.19
CA ASN A 19 -2.25 -2.55 6.07
C ASN A 19 -1.41 -3.43 5.12
N ALA A 20 -2.08 -4.37 4.45
CA ALA A 20 -1.49 -5.24 3.45
C ALA A 20 -2.34 -5.21 2.17
N VAL A 21 -1.69 -5.31 1.02
CA VAL A 21 -2.33 -5.47 -0.28
C VAL A 21 -1.58 -6.55 -1.05
N SER A 22 -2.26 -7.66 -1.36
CA SER A 22 -1.75 -8.70 -2.27
C SER A 22 -2.24 -8.48 -3.70
N PHE A 23 -1.39 -8.74 -4.67
CA PHE A 23 -1.71 -8.72 -6.08
C PHE A 23 -1.08 -9.94 -6.77
N ILE A 24 -1.83 -10.54 -7.70
CA ILE A 24 -1.33 -11.64 -8.51
C ILE A 24 -0.89 -11.07 -9.85
N SER A 25 0.41 -11.15 -10.12
CA SER A 25 1.00 -10.79 -11.40
C SER A 25 1.23 -12.03 -12.25
N GLN A 26 1.08 -11.89 -13.57
CA GLN A 26 1.28 -12.99 -14.51
C GLN A 26 2.68 -13.60 -14.42
N TYR A 27 3.70 -12.78 -14.15
CA TYR A 27 5.11 -13.17 -14.26
C TYR A 27 5.85 -13.25 -12.93
N ALA A 28 5.39 -12.55 -11.88
CA ALA A 28 6.01 -12.60 -10.56
C ALA A 28 5.18 -13.40 -9.54
N GLY A 29 3.98 -13.85 -9.91
CA GLY A 29 3.10 -14.58 -8.99
C GLY A 29 2.44 -13.63 -7.99
N GLU A 30 2.17 -14.14 -6.78
CA GLU A 30 1.59 -13.34 -5.70
C GLU A 30 2.65 -12.46 -5.04
N GLU A 31 2.35 -11.18 -4.99
CA GLU A 31 3.19 -10.14 -4.39
C GLU A 31 2.36 -9.42 -3.33
N THR A 32 2.92 -9.20 -2.14
CA THR A 32 2.24 -8.51 -1.05
C THR A 32 3.02 -7.28 -0.60
N ILE A 33 2.37 -6.11 -0.60
CA ILE A 33 2.90 -4.87 -0.01
C ILE A 33 2.33 -4.71 1.39
N ILE A 34 3.19 -4.57 2.39
CA ILE A 34 2.83 -4.34 3.79
C ILE A 34 3.40 -3.00 4.26
N GLY A 35 2.59 -2.20 4.93
CA GLY A 35 3.03 -0.92 5.49
C GLY A 35 1.96 -0.29 6.38
N ARG A 36 2.28 0.83 7.02
CA ARG A 36 1.26 1.59 7.78
C ARG A 36 0.37 2.35 6.80
N GLY A 37 -0.93 2.11 6.84
CA GLY A 37 -1.90 2.79 5.97
C GLY A 37 -2.42 4.12 6.50
N ALA A 38 -2.15 4.44 7.77
CA ALA A 38 -2.58 5.67 8.41
C ALA A 38 -1.59 6.10 9.51
N GLY A 39 -1.56 7.41 9.77
CA GLY A 39 -0.68 8.05 10.74
C GLY A 39 -0.24 9.42 10.23
N GLY A 40 0.02 10.38 11.13
CA GLY A 40 0.33 11.76 10.72
C GLY A 40 1.52 11.83 9.75
N LYS A 41 2.56 11.04 9.99
CA LYS A 41 3.75 10.98 9.13
C LYS A 41 3.45 10.26 7.81
N GLU A 42 2.78 9.12 7.87
CA GLU A 42 2.45 8.29 6.71
C GLU A 42 1.55 9.05 5.74
N THR A 43 0.47 9.66 6.26
CA THR A 43 -0.46 10.48 5.47
C THR A 43 0.23 11.71 4.88
N ALA A 44 1.05 12.42 5.68
CA ALA A 44 1.81 13.57 5.16
C ALA A 44 2.80 13.16 4.07
N SER A 45 3.47 12.01 4.23
CA SER A 45 4.40 11.49 3.23
C SER A 45 3.71 11.21 1.89
N SER A 46 2.51 10.62 1.90
CA SER A 46 1.72 10.37 0.69
C SER A 46 1.34 11.69 0.00
N ILE A 47 0.86 12.68 0.76
CA ILE A 47 0.52 14.01 0.20
C ILE A 47 1.75 14.66 -0.45
N ILE A 48 2.90 14.65 0.23
CA ILE A 48 4.12 15.27 -0.30
C ILE A 48 4.58 14.57 -1.58
N ARG A 49 4.50 13.23 -1.64
CA ARG A 49 4.82 12.46 -2.84
C ARG A 49 3.96 12.91 -4.02
N ASP A 50 2.64 13.01 -3.82
CA ASP A 50 1.71 13.42 -4.87
C ASP A 50 2.01 14.85 -5.36
N LEU A 51 2.33 15.77 -4.45
CA LEU A 51 2.71 17.14 -4.81
C LEU A 51 4.00 17.21 -5.64
N ILE A 52 5.00 16.39 -5.30
CA ILE A 52 6.25 16.28 -6.06
C ILE A 52 5.96 15.73 -7.46
N GLU A 53 5.15 14.68 -7.56
CA GLU A 53 4.76 14.06 -8.83
C GLU A 53 4.04 15.05 -9.75
N ILE A 54 3.08 15.80 -9.21
CA ILE A 54 2.38 16.87 -9.94
C ILE A 54 3.38 17.92 -10.46
N LYS A 55 4.31 18.37 -9.61
CA LYS A 55 5.33 19.34 -10.02
C LYS A 55 6.20 18.80 -11.16
N MET A 56 6.65 17.55 -11.06
CA MET A 56 7.49 16.91 -12.08
C MET A 56 6.74 16.80 -13.40
N TYR A 57 5.48 16.38 -13.37
CA TYR A 57 4.62 16.29 -14.56
C TYR A 57 4.50 17.61 -15.32
N PHE A 58 4.48 18.75 -14.64
CA PHE A 58 4.44 20.07 -15.30
C PHE A 58 5.82 20.59 -15.71
N THR A 59 6.91 20.11 -15.12
CA THR A 59 8.27 20.57 -15.42
C THR A 59 8.90 19.81 -16.59
N GLU A 60 8.53 18.54 -16.79
CA GLU A 60 9.04 17.67 -17.85
C GLU A 60 8.25 17.78 -19.17
N ARG A 61 7.45 18.84 -19.33
CA ARG A 61 6.68 19.15 -20.54
C ARG A 61 7.25 20.35 -21.29
#